data_AF-A0A0S4IZC4-F1
#
_entry.id   AF-A0A0S4IZC4-F1
#
_cell.length_a   1.000
_cell.length_b   1.000
_cell.length_c   1.000
_cell.angle_alpha   90.00
_cell.angle_beta   90.00
_cell.angle_gamma   90.00
#
_symmetry.space_group_name_H-M   'P 1'
#
loop_
_entity.id
_entity.type
_entity.pdbx_description
1 polymer ?
#
loop_
_entity_poly.entity_id
_entity_poly.type
_entity_poly.pdbx_seq_one_letter_code
_entity_poly.pdbx_strand_id
1 'polypeptide(L)'
;SRSAAVISAGVMAIVPAHIMRSVGGGYDNECIAIAAMVLTFYTWVRSVRSERSWPIGVLAGLAYGYMVAAWGGFIFVLNMVAVHAAVLSVIHLISNQYSAGLHRAYTLFYVIGTSIAVCVPPVGLSPFKSLEQLLA
;
A
#
# COMPACT_ATOMS: atom_id res chain seq x y z
N SER A 1 -18.38 -9.48 -2.41
CA SER A 1 -19.80 -9.13 -2.54
C SER A 1 -19.95 -7.61 -2.44
N ARG A 2 -20.86 -6.98 -3.20
CA ARG A 2 -21.11 -5.53 -3.11
C ARG A 2 -21.66 -5.14 -1.73
N SER A 3 -22.47 -6.00 -1.12
CA SER A 3 -23.04 -5.77 0.22
C SER A 3 -21.98 -5.66 1.30
N ALA A 4 -20.92 -6.50 1.24
CA ALA A 4 -19.81 -6.44 2.20
C ALA A 4 -19.06 -5.11 2.12
N ALA A 5 -18.88 -4.55 0.91
CA ALA A 5 -18.22 -3.25 0.72
C ALA A 5 -19.05 -2.09 1.29
N VAL A 6 -20.37 -2.13 1.11
CA VAL A 6 -21.29 -1.12 1.70
C VAL A 6 -21.25 -1.18 3.22
N ILE A 7 -21.30 -2.39 3.80
CA ILE A 7 -21.23 -2.57 5.26
C ILE A 7 -19.89 -2.07 5.80
N SER A 8 -18.76 -2.44 5.17
CA SER A 8 -17.44 -1.98 5.63
C SER A 8 -17.29 -0.46 5.54
N ALA A 9 -17.80 0.17 4.48
CA ALA A 9 -17.78 1.62 4.33
C ALA A 9 -18.62 2.30 5.42
N GLY A 10 -19.82 1.76 5.71
CA GLY A 10 -20.68 2.27 6.78
C GLY A 10 -20.04 2.16 8.16
N VAL A 11 -19.42 1.03 8.48
CA VAL A 11 -18.71 0.84 9.77
C VAL A 11 -17.55 1.82 9.90
N MET A 12 -16.72 1.96 8.86
CA MET A 12 -15.57 2.86 8.87
C MET A 12 -15.99 4.33 9.06
N ALA A 13 -17.12 4.74 8.48
CA ALA A 13 -17.62 6.11 8.57
C ALA A 13 -17.99 6.53 10.00
N ILE A 14 -18.37 5.58 10.87
CA ILE A 14 -18.85 5.87 12.23
C ILE A 14 -17.90 5.39 13.34
N VAL A 15 -16.79 4.73 13.00
CA VAL A 15 -15.94 4.10 14.01
C VAL A 15 -15.26 5.17 14.88
N PRO A 16 -15.44 5.18 16.22
CA PRO A 16 -14.94 6.27 17.06
C PRO A 16 -13.42 6.45 16.99
N ALA A 17 -12.68 5.35 16.85
CA ALA A 17 -11.22 5.37 16.70
C ALA A 17 -10.76 6.20 15.50
N HIS A 18 -11.49 6.15 14.38
CA HIS A 18 -11.18 6.95 13.20
C HIS A 18 -11.63 8.40 13.36
N ILE A 19 -12.83 8.62 13.93
CA ILE A 19 -13.38 9.96 14.15
C ILE A 19 -12.47 10.79 15.05
N MET A 20 -11.91 10.20 16.12
CA MET A 20 -10.99 10.90 17.02
C MET A 20 -9.75 11.47 16.33
N ARG A 21 -9.30 10.85 15.23
CA ARG A 21 -8.16 11.30 14.42
C ARG A 21 -8.57 12.08 13.17
N SER A 22 -9.87 12.28 12.91
CA SER A 22 -10.40 12.92 11.70
C SER A 22 -11.55 13.91 11.95
N VAL A 23 -11.64 14.45 13.16
CA VAL A 23 -12.69 15.38 13.56
C VAL A 23 -12.59 16.70 12.80
N GLY A 24 -13.75 17.32 12.51
CA GLY A 24 -13.79 18.66 11.90
C GLY A 24 -13.06 19.68 12.79
N GLY A 25 -12.04 20.34 12.23
CA GLY A 25 -11.13 21.23 12.97
C GLY A 25 -9.84 20.56 13.46
N GLY A 26 -9.73 19.23 13.37
CA GLY A 26 -8.50 18.48 13.58
C GLY A 26 -7.68 18.39 12.29
N TYR A 27 -6.71 19.29 12.13
CA TYR A 27 -5.78 19.28 11.01
C TYR A 27 -4.51 18.49 11.35
N ASP A 28 -4.69 17.18 11.54
CA ASP A 28 -3.59 16.24 11.71
C ASP A 28 -3.39 15.40 10.44
N ASN A 29 -2.17 14.93 10.21
CA ASN A 29 -1.78 14.19 9.01
C ASN A 29 -2.51 12.85 8.88
N GLU A 30 -2.98 12.31 10.01
CA GLU A 30 -3.67 11.02 10.09
C GLU A 30 -5.00 11.02 9.33
N CYS A 31 -5.69 12.17 9.25
CA CYS A 31 -6.94 12.35 8.49
C CYS A 31 -6.81 11.91 7.03
N ILE A 32 -5.68 12.26 6.42
CA ILE A 32 -5.40 12.02 4.99
C ILE A 32 -4.65 10.69 4.81
N ALA A 33 -3.79 10.35 5.78
CA ALA A 33 -2.99 9.13 5.75
C ALA A 33 -3.84 7.86 5.66
N ILE A 34 -4.94 7.78 6.41
CA ILE A 34 -5.79 6.58 6.41
C ILE A 34 -6.44 6.38 5.04
N ALA A 35 -6.91 7.44 4.40
CA ALA A 35 -7.45 7.39 3.05
C ALA A 35 -6.38 6.96 2.02
N ALA A 36 -5.17 7.53 2.11
CA ALA A 36 -4.04 7.17 1.25
C ALA A 36 -3.62 5.68 1.42
N MET A 37 -3.62 5.19 2.65
CA MET A 37 -3.30 3.81 2.99
C MET A 37 -4.33 2.84 2.38
N VAL A 38 -5.62 3.09 2.59
CA VAL A 38 -6.70 2.26 2.03
C VAL A 38 -6.66 2.26 0.50
N LEU A 39 -6.38 3.41 -0.13
CA LEU A 39 -6.21 3.52 -1.58
C LEU A 39 -5.02 2.66 -2.08
N THR A 40 -3.90 2.69 -1.36
CA THR A 40 -2.71 1.88 -1.68
C THR A 40 -3.03 0.39 -1.60
N PHE A 41 -3.65 -0.07 -0.51
CA PHE A 41 -4.03 -1.48 -0.38
C PHE A 41 -5.06 -1.92 -1.42
N TYR A 42 -6.04 -1.06 -1.71
CA TYR A 42 -7.04 -1.34 -2.72
C TYR A 42 -6.42 -1.52 -4.11
N THR A 43 -5.57 -0.59 -4.54
CA THR A 43 -4.89 -0.65 -5.83
C THR A 43 -3.89 -1.80 -5.91
N TRP A 44 -3.16 -2.09 -4.83
CA TRP A 44 -2.29 -3.27 -4.71
C TRP A 44 -3.05 -4.57 -4.93
N VAL A 45 -4.09 -4.83 -4.12
CA VAL A 45 -4.90 -6.06 -4.23
C VAL A 45 -5.52 -6.18 -5.62
N ARG A 46 -5.94 -5.07 -6.22
CA ARG A 46 -6.49 -5.05 -7.59
C ARG A 46 -5.41 -5.41 -8.63
N SER A 47 -4.16 -5.00 -8.43
CA SER A 47 -3.04 -5.28 -9.35
C SER A 47 -2.65 -6.76 -9.40
N VAL A 48 -2.75 -7.47 -8.26
CA VAL A 48 -2.37 -8.88 -8.14
C VAL A 48 -3.53 -9.85 -8.39
N ARG A 49 -4.76 -9.35 -8.57
CA ARG A 49 -5.96 -10.18 -8.71
C ARG A 49 -6.01 -11.01 -10.00
N SER A 50 -5.35 -10.54 -11.06
CA SER A 50 -5.32 -11.23 -12.35
C SER A 50 -3.99 -10.98 -13.04
N GLU A 51 -3.53 -11.93 -13.86
CA GLU A 51 -2.27 -11.79 -14.58
C GLU A 51 -2.23 -10.61 -15.54
N ARG A 52 -3.38 -10.10 -16.00
CA ARG A 52 -3.47 -8.92 -16.88
C ARG A 52 -3.57 -7.59 -16.12
N SER A 53 -3.78 -7.64 -14.79
CA SER A 53 -3.96 -6.46 -13.95
C SER A 53 -2.65 -5.82 -13.47
N TRP A 54 -1.50 -6.39 -13.85
CA TRP A 54 -0.18 -5.89 -13.48
C TRP A 54 0.06 -4.38 -13.73
N PRO A 55 -0.50 -3.71 -14.77
CA PRO A 55 -0.27 -2.27 -14.98
C PRO A 55 -0.85 -1.40 -13.85
N ILE A 56 -1.83 -1.92 -13.11
CA ILE A 56 -2.43 -1.24 -11.95
C ILE A 56 -1.38 -1.11 -10.82
N GLY A 57 -0.28 -1.88 -10.86
CA GLY A 57 0.87 -1.71 -9.96
C GLY A 57 1.48 -0.30 -10.03
N VAL A 58 1.39 0.38 -11.18
CA VAL A 58 1.79 1.79 -11.32
C VAL A 58 0.94 2.69 -10.42
N LEU A 59 -0.38 2.51 -10.45
CA LEU A 59 -1.30 3.26 -9.60
C LEU A 59 -1.09 2.95 -8.11
N ALA A 60 -0.74 1.72 -7.78
CA ALA A 60 -0.37 1.34 -6.42
C ALA A 60 0.92 2.03 -5.96
N GLY A 61 1.94 2.12 -6.83
CA GLY A 61 3.17 2.86 -6.55
C GLY A 61 2.93 4.37 -6.38
N LEU A 62 2.05 4.97 -7.20
CA LEU A 62 1.65 6.39 -7.05
C LEU A 62 0.89 6.63 -5.74
N ALA A 63 -0.07 5.76 -5.40
CA ALA A 63 -0.81 5.83 -4.14
C ALA A 63 0.12 5.68 -2.93
N TYR A 64 1.12 4.79 -3.02
CA TYR A 64 2.14 4.65 -2.00
C TYR A 64 3.04 5.89 -1.89
N GLY A 65 3.47 6.47 -3.01
CA GLY A 65 4.22 7.73 -3.01
C GLY A 65 3.45 8.87 -2.32
N TYR A 66 2.14 8.97 -2.56
CA TYR A 66 1.26 9.89 -1.84
C TYR A 66 1.20 9.59 -0.33
N MET A 67 1.10 8.32 0.04
CA MET A 67 1.12 7.88 1.44
C MET A 67 2.43 8.27 2.16
N VAL A 68 3.58 8.09 1.50
CA VAL A 68 4.90 8.46 2.03
C VAL A 68 4.98 9.97 2.28
N ALA A 69 4.41 10.78 1.39
CA ALA A 69 4.35 12.23 1.57
C ALA A 69 3.38 12.67 2.67
N ALA A 70 2.33 11.89 2.95
CA ALA A 70 1.29 12.25 3.91
C ALA A 70 1.64 11.87 5.36
N TRP A 71 2.28 10.73 5.62
CA TRP A 71 2.49 10.25 7.00
C TRP A 71 3.64 9.24 7.15
N GLY A 72 4.29 9.28 8.32
CA GLY A 72 5.48 8.47 8.63
C GLY A 72 5.25 6.95 8.73
N GLY A 73 4.01 6.48 8.86
CA GLY A 73 3.71 5.04 8.88
C GLY A 73 3.65 4.39 7.49
N PHE A 74 4.23 5.00 6.47
CA PHE A 74 4.42 4.38 5.15
C PHE A 74 5.29 3.10 5.23
N ILE A 75 6.16 2.98 6.26
CA ILE A 75 6.97 1.78 6.51
C ILE A 75 6.08 0.56 6.72
N PHE A 76 4.99 0.72 7.48
CA PHE A 76 3.99 -0.34 7.68
C PHE A 76 3.36 -0.78 6.35
N VAL A 77 3.01 0.18 5.49
CA VAL A 77 2.40 -0.11 4.19
C VAL A 77 3.34 -0.88 3.28
N LEU A 78 4.62 -0.48 3.23
CA LEU A 78 5.65 -1.18 2.46
C LEU A 78 5.80 -2.62 2.93
N ASN A 79 5.97 -2.82 4.24
CA ASN A 79 6.17 -4.14 4.83
C ASN A 79 4.95 -5.05 4.67
N MET A 80 3.74 -4.53 4.80
CA MET A 80 2.52 -5.31 4.55
C MET A 80 2.40 -5.75 3.09
N VAL A 81 2.73 -4.88 2.14
CA VAL A 81 2.72 -5.23 0.71
C VAL A 81 3.77 -6.30 0.41
N ALA A 82 4.99 -6.16 0.95
CA ALA A 82 6.06 -7.14 0.81
C ALA A 82 5.69 -8.50 1.39
N VAL A 83 5.17 -8.54 2.63
CA VAL A 83 4.70 -9.77 3.27
C VAL A 83 3.59 -10.43 2.45
N HIS A 84 2.63 -9.66 1.95
CA HIS A 84 1.57 -10.20 1.10
C HIS A 84 2.12 -10.77 -0.21
N ALA A 85 3.05 -10.08 -0.87
CA ALA A 85 3.72 -10.57 -2.08
C ALA A 85 4.54 -11.85 -1.82
N ALA A 86 5.24 -11.92 -0.68
CA ALA A 86 6.02 -13.08 -0.26
C ALA A 86 5.15 -14.30 0.06
N VAL A 87 4.02 -14.10 0.75
CA VAL A 87 3.06 -15.18 1.02
C VAL A 87 2.49 -15.71 -0.30
N LEU A 88 2.11 -14.82 -1.23
CA LEU A 88 1.64 -15.23 -2.55
C LEU A 88 2.73 -15.97 -3.33
N SER A 89 3.98 -15.51 -3.30
CA SER A 89 5.07 -16.18 -4.03
C SER A 89 5.36 -17.57 -3.48
N VAL A 90 5.32 -17.77 -2.16
CA VAL A 90 5.46 -19.08 -1.52
C VAL A 90 4.32 -20.02 -1.91
N ILE A 91 3.06 -19.55 -1.90
CA ILE A 91 1.91 -20.35 -2.33
C ILE A 91 2.04 -20.78 -3.80
N HIS A 92 2.46 -19.86 -4.67
CA HIS A 92 2.70 -20.14 -6.08
C HIS A 92 3.84 -21.14 -6.30
N LEU A 93 4.91 -21.06 -5.50
CA LEU A 93 6.03 -22.00 -5.53
C LEU A 93 5.57 -23.41 -5.12
N ILE A 94 4.81 -23.54 -4.03
CA ILE A 94 4.27 -24.83 -3.56
C ILE A 94 3.29 -25.41 -4.60
N SER A 95 2.53 -24.55 -5.28
CA SER A 95 1.57 -24.97 -6.32
C SER A 95 2.23 -25.24 -7.68
N ASN A 96 3.55 -25.06 -7.80
CA ASN A 96 4.33 -25.11 -9.05
C ASN A 96 3.73 -24.23 -10.17
N GLN A 97 3.12 -23.10 -9.80
CA GLN A 97 2.46 -22.16 -10.71
C GLN A 97 3.11 -20.79 -10.57
N TYR A 98 4.07 -20.48 -11.44
CA TYR A 98 4.72 -19.17 -11.44
C TYR A 98 3.79 -18.11 -12.06
N SER A 99 3.44 -17.08 -11.27
CA SER A 99 2.70 -15.92 -11.79
C SER A 99 3.64 -14.78 -12.16
N ALA A 100 3.87 -14.60 -13.46
CA ALA A 100 4.63 -13.45 -13.98
C ALA A 100 3.94 -12.10 -13.69
N GLY A 101 2.60 -12.11 -13.55
CA GLY A 101 1.82 -10.92 -13.24
C GLY A 101 2.12 -10.36 -11.84
N LEU A 102 2.26 -11.24 -10.84
CA LEU A 102 2.63 -10.85 -9.48
C LEU A 102 4.01 -10.19 -9.43
N HIS A 103 4.99 -10.78 -10.11
CA HIS A 103 6.35 -10.26 -10.15
C HIS A 103 6.38 -8.87 -10.80
N ARG A 104 5.74 -8.70 -11.96
CA ARG A 104 5.64 -7.41 -12.65
C ARG A 104 4.90 -6.35 -11.82
N ALA A 105 3.80 -6.71 -11.17
CA ALA A 105 3.04 -5.80 -10.32
C ALA A 105 3.88 -5.31 -9.12
N TYR A 106 4.61 -6.22 -8.46
CA TYR A 106 5.50 -5.88 -7.35
C TYR A 106 6.66 -4.98 -7.79
N THR A 107 7.32 -5.31 -8.90
CA THR A 107 8.41 -4.49 -9.44
C THR A 107 7.94 -3.08 -9.78
N LEU A 108 6.77 -2.93 -10.42
CA LEU A 108 6.22 -1.60 -10.73
C LEU A 108 5.88 -0.81 -9.47
N PHE A 109 5.24 -1.46 -8.49
CA PHE A 109 4.96 -0.85 -7.20
C PHE A 109 6.24 -0.36 -6.52
N TYR A 110 7.26 -1.21 -6.44
CA TYR A 110 8.51 -0.92 -5.73
C TYR A 110 9.33 0.17 -6.42
N VAL A 111 9.49 0.10 -7.74
CA VAL A 111 10.28 1.09 -8.50
C VAL A 111 9.63 2.46 -8.43
N ILE A 112 8.32 2.54 -8.72
CA ILE A 112 7.61 3.83 -8.73
C ILE A 112 7.47 4.36 -7.32
N GLY A 113 7.05 3.52 -6.37
CA GLY A 113 6.88 3.90 -4.98
C GLY A 113 8.17 4.41 -4.34
N THR A 114 9.27 3.69 -4.54
CA THR A 114 10.59 4.10 -4.01
C THR A 114 11.11 5.35 -4.70
N SER A 115 10.92 5.49 -6.01
CA SER A 115 11.35 6.71 -6.73
C SER A 115 10.70 7.97 -6.18
N ILE A 116 9.41 7.90 -5.83
CA ILE A 116 8.69 9.04 -5.24
C ILE A 116 9.07 9.22 -3.77
N ALA A 117 9.24 8.12 -3.03
CA ALA A 117 9.63 8.16 -1.62
C ALA A 117 10.96 8.89 -1.40
N VAL A 118 11.95 8.68 -2.26
CA VAL A 118 13.26 9.35 -2.18
C VAL A 118 13.16 10.86 -2.45
N CYS A 119 12.16 11.30 -3.21
CA CYS A 119 11.89 12.72 -3.44
C CYS A 119 11.28 13.44 -2.23
N VAL A 120 10.80 12.70 -1.21
CA VAL A 120 10.20 13.27 -0.01
C VAL A 120 11.34 13.66 0.98
N PRO A 121 11.54 14.95 1.29
CA PRO A 121 12.73 15.41 2.03
C PRO A 121 12.94 14.76 3.41
N PRO A 122 11.89 14.48 4.21
CA PRO A 122 12.04 13.73 5.47
C PRO A 122 12.52 12.29 5.32
N VAL A 123 12.33 11.68 4.14
CA VAL A 123 12.65 10.27 3.86
C VAL A 123 14.05 10.18 3.28
N GLY A 124 14.37 11.02 2.29
CA GLY A 124 15.69 11.07 1.67
C GLY A 124 16.20 9.69 1.24
N LEU A 125 17.36 9.28 1.73
CA LEU A 125 17.98 7.98 1.42
C LEU A 125 17.68 6.89 2.46
N SER A 126 16.71 7.09 3.36
CA SER A 126 16.32 6.05 4.32
C SER A 126 15.95 4.69 3.68
N PRO A 127 15.33 4.62 2.48
CA PRO A 127 15.05 3.34 1.81
C PRO A 127 16.28 2.50 1.51
N PHE A 128 17.47 3.13 1.42
CA PHE A 128 18.74 2.46 1.13
C PHE A 128 19.62 2.27 2.38
N LYS A 129 19.23 2.82 3.53
CA LYS A 129 20.06 2.85 4.74
C LYS A 129 19.43 2.12 5.94
N SER A 130 18.11 1.99 5.99
CA SER A 130 17.41 1.35 7.12
C SER A 130 17.08 -0.11 6.86
N LEU A 131 17.42 -0.99 7.81
CA LEU A 131 17.04 -2.41 7.80
C LEU A 131 15.53 -2.62 7.81
N GLU A 132 14.76 -1.65 8.31
CA GLU A 132 13.29 -1.68 8.33
C GLU A 132 12.67 -1.64 6.92
N GLN A 133 13.45 -1.25 5.91
CA GLN A 133 13.03 -1.20 4.50
C GLN A 133 13.77 -2.22 3.62
N LEU A 134 14.86 -2.82 4.11
CA LEU A 134 15.61 -3.90 3.43
C LEU A 134 15.00 -5.29 3.64
N LEU A 135 14.11 -5.44 4.62
CA LEU A 135 13.36 -6.69 4.86
C LEU A 135 12.11 -6.82 3.95
N ALA A 136 11.88 -5.86 3.04
CA ALA A 136 10.82 -5.86 2.03
C ALA A 136 11.25 -6.54 0.73
#